data_AF-U4UK74-F1
#
_entry.id   AF-U4UK74-F1
#
_cell.length_a   1.000
_cell.length_b   1.000
_cell.length_c   1.000
_cell.angle_alpha   90.00
_cell.angle_beta   90.00
_cell.angle_gamma   90.00
#
_symmetry.space_group_name_H-M   'P 1'
#
loop_
_entity.id
_entity.type
_entity.pdbx_description
1 polymer ?
#
loop_
_entity_poly.entity_id
_entity_poly.type
_entity_poly.pdbx_seq_one_letter_code
_entity_poly.pdbx_strand_id
1 'polypeptide(L)'
;MLSKTLIVFALVVVGAYALEYKTFDYYAYPKYEFKYGVEDPHTKDKKERAEKRDGHTIEQEYAWSEKDREVKVKKLDEHVQQLKFETKHH
;
A
#
# COMPACT_ATOMS: atom_id res chain seq x y z
N MET A 1 -31.92 21.38 -51.61
CA MET A 1 -31.17 20.14 -51.32
C MET A 1 -29.87 20.39 -50.54
N LEU A 2 -29.24 21.58 -50.63
CA LEU A 2 -28.02 21.93 -49.90
C LEU A 2 -28.15 22.16 -48.37
N SER A 3 -29.32 22.60 -47.86
CA SER A 3 -29.43 22.96 -46.43
C SER A 3 -29.42 21.74 -45.50
N LYS A 4 -30.00 20.61 -45.94
CA LYS A 4 -30.04 19.37 -45.14
C LYS A 4 -28.66 18.70 -45.09
N THR A 5 -27.88 18.76 -46.17
CA THR A 5 -26.52 18.21 -46.20
C THR A 5 -25.56 19.00 -45.30
N LEU A 6 -25.72 20.32 -45.21
CA LEU A 6 -24.92 21.15 -44.30
C LEU A 6 -25.18 20.83 -42.82
N ILE A 7 -26.45 20.59 -42.46
CA ILE A 7 -26.84 20.21 -41.09
C ILE A 7 -26.25 18.83 -40.73
N VAL A 8 -26.35 17.86 -41.64
CA VAL A 8 -25.77 16.52 -41.42
C VAL A 8 -24.25 16.61 -41.27
N PHE A 9 -23.57 17.42 -42.10
CA PHE A 9 -22.14 17.62 -41.99
C PHE A 9 -21.74 18.29 -40.66
N ALA A 10 -22.47 19.31 -40.23
CA ALA A 10 -22.24 19.96 -38.94
C ALA A 10 -22.43 18.99 -37.76
N LEU A 11 -23.44 18.12 -37.81
CA LEU A 11 -23.65 17.10 -36.78
C LEU A 11 -22.56 16.03 -36.76
N VAL A 12 -22.07 15.60 -37.92
CA VAL A 12 -20.93 14.66 -38.03
C VAL A 12 -19.67 15.29 -37.45
N VAL A 13 -19.42 16.56 -37.75
CA VAL A 13 -18.28 17.32 -37.24
C VAL A 13 -18.36 17.47 -35.71
N VAL A 14 -19.51 17.89 -35.17
CA VAL A 14 -19.71 18.00 -33.71
C VAL A 14 -19.61 16.65 -33.02
N GLY A 15 -20.16 15.59 -33.60
CA GLY A 15 -20.06 14.22 -33.08
C GLY A 15 -18.62 13.72 -33.04
N ALA A 16 -17.82 14.00 -34.07
CA ALA A 16 -16.40 13.65 -34.09
C ALA A 16 -15.60 14.40 -33.00
N TYR A 17 -15.88 15.68 -32.77
CA TYR A 17 -15.24 16.45 -31.69
C TYR A 17 -15.65 15.99 -30.29
N ALA A 18 -16.87 15.48 -30.10
CA ALA A 18 -17.37 15.06 -28.79
C ALA A 18 -16.90 13.65 -28.36
N LEU A 19 -16.45 12.81 -29.29
CA LEU A 19 -16.10 11.41 -29.02
C LEU A 19 -14.74 11.21 -28.35
N GLU A 20 -13.92 12.26 -28.21
CA GLU A 20 -12.57 12.13 -27.67
C GLU A 20 -12.48 12.71 -26.23
N TYR A 21 -13.14 12.04 -25.30
CA TYR A 21 -12.89 12.20 -23.85
C TYR A 21 -12.38 10.87 -23.29
N LYS A 22 -11.05 10.70 -23.29
CA LYS A 22 -10.40 9.55 -22.67
C LYS A 22 -10.03 9.92 -21.23
N THR A 23 -10.81 9.46 -20.26
CA THR A 23 -10.48 9.61 -18.83
C THR A 23 -9.44 8.54 -18.46
N PHE A 24 -8.28 8.96 -17.97
CA PHE A 24 -7.29 8.04 -17.40
C PHE A 24 -7.55 7.94 -15.89
N ASP A 25 -8.06 6.80 -15.43
CA ASP A 25 -8.14 6.49 -14.01
C ASP A 25 -6.73 6.16 -13.50
N TYR A 26 -6.10 7.13 -12.83
CA TYR A 26 -4.82 6.90 -12.17
C TYR A 26 -5.04 6.12 -10.87
N TYR A 27 -4.92 4.80 -10.93
CA TYR A 27 -4.94 3.95 -9.74
C TYR A 27 -3.52 3.81 -9.17
N ALA A 28 -3.24 4.54 -8.08
CA ALA A 28 -2.06 4.32 -7.26
C ALA A 28 -2.38 3.28 -6.18
N TYR A 29 -1.61 2.19 -6.15
CA TYR A 29 -1.77 1.18 -5.11
C TYR A 29 -1.14 1.64 -3.78
N PRO A 30 -1.61 1.15 -2.61
CA PRO A 30 -1.08 1.57 -1.32
C PRO A 30 0.36 1.09 -1.12
N LYS A 31 1.26 2.03 -0.84
CA LYS A 31 2.66 1.77 -0.52
C LYS A 31 3.10 2.62 0.66
N TYR A 32 3.44 1.98 1.78
CA TYR A 32 3.91 2.67 2.98
C TYR A 32 4.93 1.83 3.76
N GLU A 33 5.73 2.51 4.57
CA GLU A 33 6.62 1.90 5.56
C GLU A 33 6.59 2.76 6.81
N PHE A 34 6.38 2.15 7.98
CA PHE A 34 6.48 2.84 9.26
C PHE A 34 7.19 1.96 10.31
N LYS A 35 7.88 2.62 11.22
CA LYS A 35 8.58 2.00 12.35
C LYS A 35 8.39 2.86 13.58
N TYR A 36 8.12 2.23 14.70
CA TYR A 36 8.03 2.90 16.00
C TYR A 36 8.54 1.99 17.10
N GLY A 37 9.01 2.59 18.19
CA GLY A 37 9.47 1.87 19.35
C GLY A 37 9.29 2.66 20.63
N VAL A 38 9.28 1.93 21.74
CA VAL A 38 9.26 2.47 23.10
C VAL A 38 10.45 1.85 23.84
N GLU A 39 11.26 2.70 24.44
CA GLU A 39 12.36 2.31 25.32
C GLU A 39 12.09 2.90 26.70
N ASP A 40 11.96 2.04 27.70
CA ASP A 40 11.82 2.44 29.11
C ASP A 40 13.17 2.32 29.83
N PRO A 41 13.81 3.43 30.21
CA PRO A 41 15.07 3.40 30.96
C PRO A 41 14.96 2.78 32.35
N HIS A 42 13.77 2.77 32.96
CA HIS A 42 13.55 2.29 34.32
C HIS A 42 13.44 0.77 34.36
N THR A 43 12.61 0.18 33.48
CA THR A 43 12.44 -1.28 33.38
C THR A 43 13.47 -1.93 32.46
N LYS A 44 14.19 -1.13 31.65
CA LYS A 44 15.08 -1.59 30.57
C LYS A 44 14.35 -2.43 29.52
N ASP A 45 13.05 -2.22 29.36
CA ASP A 45 12.29 -2.85 28.29
C ASP A 45 12.45 -2.05 26.99
N LYS A 46 12.56 -2.78 25.88
CA LYS A 46 12.52 -2.19 24.54
C LYS A 46 11.47 -2.93 23.75
N LYS A 47 10.60 -2.18 23.08
CA LYS A 47 9.55 -2.71 22.22
C LYS A 47 9.58 -1.96 20.91
N GLU A 48 9.63 -2.68 19.81
CA GLU A 48 9.68 -2.12 18.47
C GLU A 48 8.62 -2.79 17.59
N ARG A 49 8.02 -2.01 16.69
CA ARG A 49 7.14 -2.50 15.64
C ARG A 49 7.49 -1.84 14.32
N ALA A 50 7.53 -2.65 13.27
CA ALA A 50 7.66 -2.20 11.89
C ALA A 50 6.54 -2.80 11.03
N GLU A 51 6.01 -2.00 10.11
CA GLU A 51 5.08 -2.48 9.10
C GLU A 51 5.43 -1.85 7.74
N LYS A 52 5.40 -2.67 6.71
CA LYS A 52 5.61 -2.26 5.33
C LYS A 52 4.53 -2.87 4.46
N ARG A 53 3.92 -2.05 3.62
CA ARG A 53 2.94 -2.48 2.65
C ARG A 53 3.39 -2.13 1.23
N ASP A 54 3.28 -3.10 0.34
CA ASP A 54 3.48 -2.92 -1.10
C ASP A 54 2.32 -3.60 -1.84
N GLY A 55 1.26 -2.82 -2.14
CA GLY A 55 0.09 -3.33 -2.85
C GLY A 55 -0.70 -4.34 -2.01
N HIS A 56 -0.57 -5.63 -2.36
CA HIS A 56 -1.21 -6.76 -1.69
C HIS A 56 -0.33 -7.41 -0.63
N THR A 57 0.96 -7.08 -0.59
CA THR A 57 1.91 -7.66 0.35
C THR A 57 2.01 -6.80 1.60
N ILE A 58 1.83 -7.41 2.78
CA ILE A 58 2.08 -6.77 4.07
C ILE A 58 3.18 -7.53 4.81
N GLU A 59 4.24 -6.82 5.18
CA GLU A 59 5.27 -7.26 6.11
C GLU A 59 5.06 -6.58 7.46
N GLN A 60 4.98 -7.37 8.53
CA GLN A 60 4.84 -6.87 9.88
C GLN A 60 5.86 -7.53 10.81
N GLU A 61 6.64 -6.73 11.52
CA GLU A 61 7.63 -7.17 12.49
C GLU A 61 7.31 -6.59 13.87
N TYR A 62 7.38 -7.42 14.90
CA TYR A 62 7.38 -7.02 16.30
C TYR A 62 8.66 -7.54 16.95
N ALA A 63 9.34 -6.68 17.68
CA ALA A 63 10.47 -7.07 18.51
C ALA A 63 10.25 -6.56 19.93
N TRP A 64 10.62 -7.35 20.92
CA TRP A 64 10.71 -6.88 22.29
C TRP A 64 11.88 -7.53 23.00
N SER A 65 12.55 -6.74 23.83
CA SER A 65 13.61 -7.21 24.72
C SER A 65 13.24 -6.90 26.16
N GLU A 66 13.35 -7.91 27.00
CA GLU A 66 13.13 -7.81 28.43
C GLU A 66 14.28 -8.52 29.15
N LYS A 67 15.16 -7.72 29.77
CA LYS A 67 16.29 -8.16 30.61
C LYS A 67 17.27 -9.16 29.95
N ASP A 68 16.92 -10.44 29.91
CA ASP A 68 17.74 -11.55 29.39
C ASP A 68 17.08 -12.25 28.16
N ARG A 69 15.94 -11.73 27.70
CA ARG A 69 15.15 -12.32 26.60
C ARG A 69 14.97 -11.30 25.50
N GLU A 70 15.28 -11.70 24.29
CA GLU A 70 14.94 -10.96 23.08
C GLU A 70 14.03 -11.85 22.22
N VAL A 71 12.89 -11.29 21.81
CA VAL A 71 11.95 -11.98 20.94
C VAL A 71 11.66 -11.12 19.73
N LYS A 72 11.71 -11.74 18.57
CA LYS A 72 11.34 -11.13 17.29
C LYS A 72 10.33 -12.01 16.57
N VAL A 73 9.24 -11.40 16.12
CA VAL A 73 8.15 -12.04 15.40
C VAL A 73 7.97 -11.33 14.07
N LYS A 74 8.10 -12.07 12.97
CA LYS A 74 7.86 -11.56 11.62
C LYS A 74 6.67 -12.28 10.99
N LYS A 75 5.68 -11.51 10.55
CA LYS A 75 4.53 -11.97 9.76
C LYS A 75 4.66 -11.42 8.35
N LEU A 76 4.58 -12.31 7.36
CA LEU A 76 4.45 -11.96 5.95
C LEU A 76 3.06 -12.39 5.49
N ASP A 77 2.31 -11.46 4.91
CA ASP A 77 0.99 -11.70 4.34
C ASP A 77 1.07 -11.42 2.84
N GLU A 78 1.43 -12.46 2.08
CA GLU A 78 1.55 -12.44 0.62
C GLU A 78 0.59 -13.48 0.00
N HIS A 79 -0.57 -13.75 0.63
CA HIS A 79 -1.52 -14.85 0.35
C HIS A 79 -1.32 -16.17 1.11
N VAL A 80 -0.27 -16.29 1.94
CA VAL A 80 -0.09 -17.38 2.90
C VAL A 80 0.41 -16.80 4.21
N GLN A 81 -0.32 -17.00 5.31
CA GLN A 81 0.09 -16.54 6.64
C GLN A 81 1.32 -17.35 7.09
N GLN A 82 2.52 -16.82 6.85
CA GLN A 82 3.75 -17.36 7.41
C GLN A 82 4.18 -16.51 8.60
N LEU A 83 4.16 -17.14 9.78
CA LEU A 83 4.61 -16.53 11.04
C LEU A 83 5.96 -17.14 11.40
N LYS A 84 7.01 -16.32 11.46
CA LYS A 84 8.36 -16.72 11.88
C LYS A 84 8.64 -16.12 13.24
N PHE A 85 9.06 -16.97 14.18
CA PHE A 85 9.45 -16.59 15.53
C PHE A 85 10.94 -16.84 15.71
N GLU A 86 11.66 -15.85 16.23
CA GLU A 86 13.04 -15.97 16.66
C GLU A 86 13.11 -15.52 18.13
N THR A 87 13.67 -16.36 18.98
CA THR A 87 13.94 -16.04 20.39
C THR A 87 15.43 -16.22 20.62
N LYS A 88 16.06 -15.22 21.21
CA LYS A 88 17.43 -15.30 21.71
C LYS A 88 17.41 -15.24 23.23
N HIS A 89 18.17 -16.15 23.83
CA HIS A 89 18.50 -16.13 25.25
C HIS A 89 19.94 -15.66 25.37
N HIS A 90 20.19 -14.66 26.23
CA HIS A 90 21.54 -14.18 26.47
C HIS A 90 22.31 -15.09 27.43
#